data_AF-A0AAE5HDJ5-F1
#
_entry.id   AF-A0AAE5HDJ5-F1
#
_cell.length_a   1.000
_cell.length_b   1.000
_cell.length_c   1.000
_cell.angle_alpha   90.00
_cell.angle_beta   90.00
_cell.angle_gamma   90.00
#
_symmetry.space_group_name_H-M   'P 1'
#
loop_
_entity.id
_entity.type
_entity.pdbx_description
1 polymer ?
#
loop_
_entity_poly.entity_id
_entity_poly.type
_entity_poly.pdbx_seq_one_letter_code
_entity_poly.pdbx_strand_id
1 'polypeptide(L)'
;MIEDARVLRDDFIPAEVVHRDHEIRHLSHVLQPLTDGIPADTAIVTGPSGAGKTCITQFTLDRLKQEVLDVQVHYVNCWQNYSRFRVLYRLNRPSAPGLDPEAVHKIK
;
A
#
# COMPACT_ATOMS: atom_id res chain seq x y z
N MET A 1 12.05 23.50 14.92
CA MET A 1 13.08 22.47 14.64
C MET A 1 12.33 21.19 14.28
N ILE A 2 12.74 20.44 13.26
CA ILE A 2 12.10 19.16 12.90
C ILE A 2 12.80 18.06 13.70
N GLU A 3 12.06 17.27 14.48
CA GLU A 3 12.61 16.21 15.34
C GLU A 3 12.86 14.90 14.59
N ASP A 4 11.99 14.56 13.63
CA ASP A 4 12.16 13.39 12.75
C ASP A 4 11.77 13.76 11.32
N ALA A 5 12.74 13.72 10.40
CA ALA A 5 12.50 14.02 9.00
C ALA A 5 11.81 12.87 8.24
N ARG A 6 11.77 11.65 8.81
CA ARG A 6 11.20 10.47 8.15
C ARG A 6 9.69 10.57 8.00
N VAL A 7 9.00 11.25 8.94
CA VAL A 7 7.54 11.44 8.90
C VAL A 7 7.06 12.33 7.74
N LEU A 8 8.00 13.03 7.09
CA LEU A 8 7.73 13.92 5.96
C LEU A 8 8.02 13.27 4.60
N ARG A 9 8.43 12.00 4.58
CA ARG A 9 8.68 11.29 3.32
C ARG A 9 7.38 10.82 2.70
N ASP A 10 7.36 10.74 1.36
CA ASP A 10 6.17 10.32 0.61
C ASP A 10 5.77 8.86 0.86
N ASP A 11 6.70 8.03 1.34
CA ASP A 11 6.49 6.63 1.70
C ASP A 11 6.12 6.43 3.17
N PHE A 12 6.03 7.51 3.96
CA PHE A 12 5.64 7.43 5.35
C PHE A 12 4.14 7.14 5.49
N ILE A 13 3.82 6.07 6.20
CA ILE A 13 2.46 5.73 6.60
C ILE A 13 2.32 6.08 8.10
N PRO A 14 1.39 6.97 8.48
CA PRO A 14 1.19 7.31 9.88
C PRO A 14 0.53 6.16 10.65
N ALA A 15 0.71 6.14 11.97
CA ALA A 15 0.05 5.18 12.86
C ALA A 15 -1.49 5.34 12.90
N GLU A 16 -1.97 6.55 12.61
CA GLU A 16 -3.39 6.89 12.50
C GLU A 16 -3.61 7.83 11.32
N VAL A 17 -4.67 7.59 10.56
CA VAL A 17 -5.10 8.44 9.45
C VAL A 17 -6.39 9.14 9.85
N VAL A 18 -6.33 10.45 10.04
CA VAL A 18 -7.47 11.26 10.51
C VAL A 18 -8.39 11.65 9.34
N HIS A 19 -9.69 11.75 9.58
CA HIS A 19 -10.72 12.20 8.62
C HIS A 19 -10.89 11.29 7.39
N ARG A 20 -10.51 10.02 7.49
CA ARG A 20 -10.62 9.02 6.40
C ARG A 20 -11.29 7.72 6.85
N ASP A 21 -12.01 7.77 7.97
CA ASP A 21 -12.60 6.59 8.58
C ASP A 21 -13.60 5.89 7.65
N HIS A 22 -14.33 6.64 6.83
CA HIS A 22 -15.30 6.08 5.90
C HIS A 22 -14.60 5.27 4.79
N GLU A 23 -13.57 5.84 4.17
CA GLU A 23 -12.79 5.20 3.12
C GLU A 23 -12.04 3.97 3.64
N ILE A 24 -11.44 4.07 4.83
CA ILE A 24 -10.78 2.95 5.50
C ILE A 24 -11.77 1.82 5.76
N ARG A 25 -12.92 2.13 6.40
CA ARG A 25 -13.96 1.11 6.66
C ARG A 25 -14.48 0.46 5.39
N HIS A 26 -14.69 1.23 4.33
CA HIS A 26 -15.17 0.69 3.06
C HIS A 26 -14.15 -0.28 2.45
N LEU A 27 -12.87 0.10 2.39
CA LEU A 27 -11.83 -0.78 1.88
C LEU A 27 -11.65 -2.02 2.76
N SER A 28 -11.68 -1.87 4.09
CA SER A 28 -11.65 -3.00 5.03
C SER A 28 -12.80 -3.97 4.80
N HIS A 29 -14.03 -3.48 4.55
CA HIS A 29 -15.18 -4.33 4.26
C HIS A 29 -14.99 -5.14 2.97
N VAL A 30 -14.47 -4.51 1.91
CA VAL A 30 -14.19 -5.21 0.64
C VAL A 30 -13.14 -6.31 0.83
N LEU A 31 -12.11 -6.06 1.66
CA LEU A 31 -11.02 -6.99 1.90
C LEU A 31 -11.31 -8.01 3.01
N GLN A 32 -12.40 -7.86 3.76
CA GLN A 32 -12.77 -8.73 4.88
C GLN A 32 -12.77 -10.23 4.51
N PRO A 33 -13.25 -10.68 3.33
CA PRO A 33 -13.24 -12.12 3.01
C PRO A 33 -11.86 -12.78 3.12
N LEU A 34 -10.77 -12.01 2.94
CA LEU A 34 -9.40 -12.50 3.07
C LEU A 34 -9.08 -12.99 4.50
N THR A 35 -9.75 -12.46 5.54
CA THR A 35 -9.57 -12.93 6.92
C THR A 35 -10.12 -14.33 7.13
N ASP A 36 -11.09 -14.74 6.31
CA ASP A 36 -11.72 -16.05 6.36
C ASP A 36 -11.10 -17.03 5.33
N GLY A 37 -10.00 -16.63 4.67
CA GLY A 37 -9.36 -17.41 3.61
C GLY A 37 -10.16 -17.46 2.30
N ILE A 38 -11.13 -16.56 2.14
CA ILE A 38 -11.98 -16.47 0.94
C ILE A 38 -11.45 -15.34 0.04
N PRO A 39 -11.43 -15.51 -1.29
CA PRO A 39 -11.07 -14.41 -2.19
C PRO A 39 -11.98 -13.19 -2.01
N ALA A 40 -11.37 -12.01 -1.85
CA ALA A 40 -12.08 -10.74 -1.83
C ALA A 40 -12.35 -10.19 -3.24
N ASP A 41 -13.32 -9.28 -3.33
CA ASP A 41 -13.62 -8.54 -4.54
C ASP A 41 -12.52 -7.52 -4.89
N THR A 42 -12.45 -7.13 -6.16
CA THR A 42 -11.52 -6.09 -6.62
C THR A 42 -11.99 -4.70 -6.17
N ALA A 43 -11.16 -3.99 -5.40
CA ALA A 43 -11.36 -2.58 -5.06
C ALA A 43 -10.63 -1.65 -6.05
N ILE A 44 -11.29 -0.56 -6.44
CA ILE A 44 -10.67 0.53 -7.22
C ILE A 44 -10.80 1.83 -6.42
N VAL A 45 -9.66 2.41 -6.01
CA VAL A 45 -9.62 3.67 -5.26
C VAL A 45 -9.32 4.83 -6.22
N THR A 46 -10.25 5.77 -6.33
CA THR A 46 -10.13 6.92 -7.25
C THR A 46 -10.21 8.26 -6.51
N GLY A 47 -9.76 9.34 -7.15
CA GLY A 47 -9.77 10.69 -6.58
C GLY A 47 -8.53 11.52 -6.97
N PRO A 48 -8.51 12.83 -6.65
CA PRO A 48 -7.45 13.75 -7.06
C PRO A 48 -6.10 13.41 -6.42
N SER A 49 -5.01 13.90 -7.01
CA SER A 49 -3.67 13.77 -6.42
C SER A 49 -3.63 14.40 -5.02
N GLY A 50 -2.85 13.81 -4.10
CA GLY A 50 -2.77 14.30 -2.71
C GLY A 50 -3.98 13.97 -1.81
N ALA A 51 -5.04 13.31 -2.31
CA ALA A 51 -6.22 12.99 -1.49
C ALA A 51 -5.99 11.92 -0.39
N GLY A 52 -4.81 11.29 -0.37
CA GLY A 52 -4.46 10.23 0.59
C GLY A 52 -4.74 8.80 0.12
N LYS A 53 -5.06 8.59 -1.17
CA LYS A 53 -5.39 7.26 -1.73
C LYS A 53 -4.33 6.19 -1.40
N THR A 54 -3.08 6.45 -1.77
CA THR A 54 -1.96 5.52 -1.52
C THR A 54 -1.78 5.25 -0.02
N CYS A 55 -1.83 6.30 0.80
CA CYS A 55 -1.70 6.21 2.25
C CYS A 55 -2.80 5.33 2.86
N ILE A 56 -4.08 5.58 2.53
CA ILE A 56 -5.22 4.82 3.06
C ILE A 56 -5.14 3.35 2.64
N THR A 57 -4.78 3.08 1.38
CA THR A 57 -4.64 1.72 0.88
C THR A 57 -3.52 0.97 1.60
N GLN A 58 -2.32 1.56 1.71
CA GLN A 58 -1.21 0.90 2.40
C GLN A 58 -1.51 0.71 3.89
N PHE A 59 -2.06 1.73 4.55
CA PHE A 59 -2.49 1.65 5.94
C PHE A 59 -3.50 0.52 6.21
N THR A 60 -4.49 0.35 5.33
CA THR A 60 -5.48 -0.72 5.47
C THR A 60 -4.86 -2.10 5.23
N LEU A 61 -3.96 -2.22 4.25
CA LEU A 61 -3.25 -3.47 3.96
C LEU A 61 -2.24 -3.85 5.06
N ASP A 62 -1.60 -2.87 5.69
CA ASP A 62 -0.69 -3.13 6.81
C ASP A 62 -1.44 -3.67 8.03
N ARG A 63 -2.67 -3.19 8.28
CA ARG A 63 -3.55 -3.77 9.30
C ARG A 63 -4.02 -5.17 8.94
N LEU A 64 -4.41 -5.40 7.69
CA LEU A 64 -4.79 -6.74 7.22
C LEU A 64 -3.65 -7.76 7.43
N LYS A 65 -2.39 -7.38 7.18
CA LYS A 65 -1.21 -8.23 7.47
C LYS A 65 -1.01 -8.52 8.95
N GLN A 66 -1.37 -7.58 9.83
CA GLN A 66 -1.28 -7.78 11.27
C GLN A 66 -2.35 -8.76 11.77
N GLU A 67 -3.50 -8.81 11.10
CA GLU A 67 -4.62 -9.70 11.43
C GLU A 67 -4.46 -11.10 10.80
N VAL A 68 -3.92 -11.19 9.58
CA VAL A 68 -3.82 -12.43 8.80
C VAL A 68 -2.36 -12.76 8.52
N LEU A 69 -1.82 -13.78 9.19
CA LEU A 69 -0.41 -14.17 9.07
C LEU A 69 -0.02 -14.70 7.68
N ASP A 70 -0.97 -15.29 6.95
CA ASP A 70 -0.74 -15.93 5.65
C ASP A 70 -1.20 -15.06 4.45
N VAL A 71 -1.30 -13.74 4.64
CA VAL A 71 -1.60 -12.81 3.53
C VAL A 71 -0.32 -12.21 2.97
N GLN A 72 -0.08 -12.42 1.68
CA GLN A 72 1.01 -11.77 0.95
C GLN A 72 0.47 -10.52 0.24
N VAL A 73 1.16 -9.39 0.41
CA VAL A 73 0.78 -8.13 -0.24
C VAL A 73 1.93 -7.67 -1.14
N HIS A 74 1.61 -7.49 -2.41
CA HIS A 74 2.52 -6.94 -3.41
C HIS A 74 2.07 -5.52 -3.78
N TYR A 75 2.96 -4.55 -3.62
CA TYR A 75 2.75 -3.18 -4.06
C TYR A 75 3.56 -2.90 -5.31
N VAL A 76 2.91 -2.41 -6.37
CA VAL A 76 3.59 -2.02 -7.61
C VAL A 76 3.22 -0.58 -7.96
N ASN A 77 4.19 0.32 -7.88
CA ASN A 77 4.02 1.68 -8.38
C ASN A 77 4.16 1.70 -9.92
N CYS A 78 3.03 1.79 -10.62
CA CYS A 78 2.99 1.83 -12.08
C CYS A 78 3.57 3.12 -12.69
N TRP A 79 3.69 4.21 -11.91
CA TRP A 79 4.37 5.42 -12.36
C TRP A 79 5.87 5.18 -12.57
N GLN A 80 6.49 4.43 -11.64
CA GLN A 80 7.89 4.03 -11.73
C GLN A 80 8.10 2.82 -12.65
N ASN A 81 7.08 1.97 -12.80
CA ASN A 81 7.08 0.74 -13.61
C ASN A 81 6.12 0.85 -14.79
N TYR A 82 6.34 1.83 -15.67
CA TYR A 82 5.41 2.19 -16.75
C TYR A 82 5.29 1.19 -17.92
N SER A 83 5.97 0.03 -17.86
CA SER A 83 5.86 -1.00 -18.89
C SER A 83 5.23 -2.27 -18.33
N ARG A 84 4.39 -2.91 -19.15
CA ARG A 84 3.75 -4.21 -18.83
C ARG A 84 4.77 -5.23 -18.32
N PHE A 85 5.93 -5.32 -18.99
CA PHE A 85 7.02 -6.21 -18.57
C PHE A 85 7.52 -5.89 -17.16
N ARG A 86 7.76 -4.62 -16.83
CA ARG A 86 8.24 -4.22 -15.49
C ARG A 86 7.22 -4.50 -14.40
N VAL A 87 5.93 -4.26 -14.66
CA VAL A 87 4.85 -4.59 -13.71
C VAL A 87 4.81 -6.08 -13.44
N LEU A 88 4.76 -6.91 -14.49
CA LEU A 88 4.74 -8.38 -14.36
C LEU A 88 5.99 -8.92 -13.67
N TYR A 89 7.16 -8.34 -14.01
CA TYR A 89 8.42 -8.69 -13.36
C TYR A 89 8.44 -8.38 -11.86
N ARG A 90 7.85 -7.24 -11.45
CA ARG A 90 7.71 -6.87 -10.04
C ARG A 90 6.74 -7.79 -9.28
N LEU A 91 5.62 -8.16 -9.91
CA LEU A 91 4.64 -9.07 -9.31
C LEU A 91 5.21 -10.48 -9.05
N ASN A 92 6.10 -10.96 -9.91
CA ASN A 92 6.72 -12.28 -9.77
C ASN A 92 7.86 -12.32 -8.74
N ARG A 93 8.22 -11.19 -8.12
CA ARG A 93 9.24 -11.16 -7.07
C ARG A 93 8.59 -11.31 -5.69
N PRO A 94 9.21 -12.09 -4.79
CA PRO A 94 8.74 -12.16 -3.41
C PRO A 94 8.73 -10.75 -2.82
N SER A 95 7.65 -10.40 -2.11
CA SER A 95 7.55 -9.12 -1.42
C SER A 95 8.67 -9.04 -0.38
N ALA A 96 9.68 -8.21 -0.60
CA ALA A 96 10.66 -7.94 0.43
C ALA A 96 9.95 -7.33 1.66
N PRO A 97 10.28 -7.75 2.89
CA PRO A 97 9.77 -7.11 4.10
C PRO A 97 10.24 -5.65 4.12
N GLY A 98 9.28 -4.72 4.19
CA GLY A 98 9.48 -3.29 3.93
C GLY A 98 9.22 -2.99 2.46
N LEU A 99 8.06 -2.41 2.16
CA LEU A 99 7.56 -2.11 0.81
C LEU A 99 8.59 -1.28 -0.01
N ASP A 100 9.47 -2.00 -0.71
CA ASP A 100 10.35 -1.59 -1.83
C ASP A 100 11.16 -0.26 -1.66
N PRO A 101 12.15 -0.20 -0.75
CA PRO A 101 13.12 0.90 -0.68
C PRO A 101 14.14 0.95 -1.86
N GLU A 102 14.12 0.00 -2.80
CA GLU A 102 15.09 -0.06 -3.91
C GLU A 102 14.84 0.94 -5.06
N ALA A 103 13.84 1.83 -4.97
CA ALA A 103 13.66 2.90 -5.96
C ALA A 103 14.64 4.08 -5.78
N VAL A 104 15.35 4.18 -4.65
CA VAL A 104 16.17 5.37 -4.33
C VAL A 104 17.60 5.32 -4.94
N HIS A 105 18.08 4.17 -5.43
CA HIS A 105 19.48 4.05 -5.88
C HIS A 105 19.73 4.11 -7.40
N LYS A 106 18.74 4.50 -8.21
CA LYS A 106 19.01 4.87 -9.62
C LYS A 106 19.16 6.39 -9.78
N ILE A 107 20.20 6.93 -9.15
CA ILE A 107 20.93 8.08 -9.67
C ILE A 107 22.31 7.56 -10.12
N LYS A 108 22.37 7.16 -11.39
CA LYS A 108 23.47 7.49 -12.28
C LYS A 108 22.85 7.89 -13.61
#